data_AF-A0A8T5GIM1-F1
#
_entry.id   AF-A0A8T5GIM1-F1
#
_cell.length_a   1.000
_cell.length_b   1.000
_cell.length_c   1.000
_cell.angle_alpha   90.00
_cell.angle_beta   90.00
_cell.angle_gamma   90.00
#
_symmetry.space_group_name_H-M   'P 1'
#
loop_
_entity.id
_entity.type
_entity.pdbx_description
1 polymer ?
#
loop_
_entity_poly.entity_id
_entity_poly.type
_entity_poly.pdbx_seq_one_letter_code
_entity_poly.pdbx_strand_id
1 'polypeptide(L)'
;MGEPKFSRPKFDTPSHPWKAGRIEEEHAIKANHGLKNMREIWKAKSQLRRHRRQAMRLIGTVDTTEGHGKREMDDLLHSLYKKGLIESNASLDDIL
;
A
#
# COMPACT_ATOMS: atom_id res chain seq x y z
N MET A 1 -22.12 22.27 -17.40
CA MET A 1 -21.00 21.96 -16.50
C MET A 1 -21.53 20.99 -15.45
N GLY A 2 -21.13 19.71 -15.51
CA GLY A 2 -21.63 18.66 -14.59
C GLY A 2 -20.98 18.72 -13.20
N GLU A 3 -21.08 17.63 -12.43
CA GLU A 3 -20.43 17.52 -11.12
C GLU A 3 -18.93 17.14 -11.26
N PRO A 4 -17.99 18.01 -10.84
CA PRO A 4 -16.57 17.69 -10.85
C PRO A 4 -16.20 16.72 -9.72
N LYS A 5 -15.22 15.84 -9.94
CA LYS A 5 -14.75 14.88 -8.94
C LYS A 5 -13.89 15.56 -7.87
N PHE A 6 -14.35 15.54 -6.61
CA PHE A 6 -13.61 16.05 -5.46
C PHE A 6 -12.43 15.16 -5.05
N SER A 7 -11.48 15.76 -4.31
CA SER A 7 -10.33 15.05 -3.73
C SER A 7 -10.78 14.01 -2.70
N ARG A 8 -10.18 12.82 -2.75
CA ARG A 8 -10.50 11.71 -1.85
C ARG A 8 -9.45 11.62 -0.73
N PRO A 9 -9.83 11.10 0.46
CA PRO A 9 -8.86 10.87 1.52
C PRO A 9 -7.78 9.87 1.09
N LYS A 10 -6.56 10.07 1.60
CA LYS A 10 -5.39 9.22 1.30
C LYS A 10 -5.26 8.02 2.25
N PHE A 11 -6.10 7.95 3.27
CA PHE A 11 -6.07 6.92 4.30
C PHE A 11 -7.49 6.46 4.64
N ASP A 12 -7.60 5.24 5.13
CA ASP A 12 -8.83 4.69 5.67
C ASP A 12 -8.73 4.64 7.19
N THR A 13 -9.85 4.87 7.89
CA THR A 13 -9.92 4.69 9.34
C THR A 13 -10.11 3.21 9.70
N PRO A 14 -9.66 2.79 10.90
CA PRO A 14 -9.94 1.46 11.42
C PRO A 14 -11.44 1.13 11.42
N SER A 15 -11.78 -0.13 11.13
CA SER A 15 -13.19 -0.57 11.09
C SER A 15 -13.89 -0.47 12.45
N HIS A 16 -13.16 -0.66 13.55
CA HIS A 16 -13.70 -0.53 14.90
C HIS A 16 -12.71 0.22 15.81
N PRO A 17 -13.16 1.22 16.59
CA PRO A 17 -12.28 2.05 17.40
C PRO A 17 -11.61 1.28 18.54
N TRP A 18 -12.31 0.36 19.20
CA TRP A 18 -11.85 -0.30 20.43
C TRP A 18 -11.40 -1.75 20.20
N LYS A 19 -10.33 -1.90 19.42
CA LYS A 19 -9.63 -3.19 19.28
C LYS A 19 -8.29 -3.08 19.99
N ALA A 20 -8.18 -3.71 21.16
CA ALA A 20 -7.01 -3.61 22.04
C ALA A 20 -5.69 -3.91 21.30
N GLY A 21 -5.59 -5.07 20.64
CA GLY A 21 -4.36 -5.44 19.92
C GLY A 21 -3.95 -4.45 18.82
N ARG A 22 -4.91 -3.85 18.11
CA ARG A 22 -4.62 -2.79 17.13
C ARG A 22 -4.07 -1.54 17.81
N ILE A 23 -4.69 -1.13 18.91
CA ILE A 23 -4.29 0.08 19.64
C ILE A 23 -2.87 -0.11 20.18
N GLU A 24 -2.58 -1.25 20.80
CA GLU A 24 -1.24 -1.57 21.32
C GLU A 24 -0.18 -1.55 20.22
N GLU A 25 -0.43 -2.19 19.07
CA GLU A 25 0.47 -2.18 17.92
C GLU A 25 0.69 -0.76 17.37
N GLU A 26 -0.38 0.02 17.16
CA GLU A 26 -0.27 1.40 16.65
C GLU A 26 0.48 2.30 17.64
N HIS A 27 0.29 2.11 18.95
CA HIS A 27 1.00 2.86 19.99
C HIS A 27 2.49 2.47 20.06
N ALA A 28 2.83 1.19 19.92
CA ALA A 28 4.21 0.74 19.87
C ALA A 28 4.95 1.34 18.66
N ILE A 29 4.33 1.31 17.47
CA ILE A 29 4.89 1.93 16.26
C ILE A 29 5.06 3.44 16.46
N LYS A 30 4.07 4.12 17.04
CA LYS A 30 4.13 5.55 17.33
C LYS A 30 5.31 5.88 18.24
N ALA A 31 5.52 5.10 19.30
CA ALA A 31 6.60 5.29 20.27
C ALA A 31 7.98 5.05 19.63
N ASN A 32 8.12 3.95 18.89
CA ASN A 32 9.38 3.58 18.24
C ASN A 32 9.86 4.60 17.20
N HIS A 33 8.92 5.20 16.45
CA HIS A 33 9.25 6.12 15.36
C HIS A 33 8.98 7.61 15.70
N GLY A 34 8.57 7.93 16.94
CA GLY A 34 8.32 9.30 17.37
C GLY A 34 7.22 10.04 16.60
N LEU A 35 6.20 9.31 16.12
CA LEU A 35 5.16 9.87 15.26
C LEU A 35 4.21 10.79 16.04
N LYS A 36 3.72 11.87 15.40
CA LYS A 36 2.83 12.83 16.08
C LYS A 36 1.44 12.25 16.27
N ASN A 37 0.88 11.68 15.19
CA ASN A 37 -0.53 11.29 15.09
C ASN A 37 -0.71 9.90 14.48
N MET A 38 -1.77 9.17 14.89
CA MET A 38 -2.12 7.87 14.28
C MET A 38 -2.48 7.96 12.79
N ARG A 39 -2.87 9.15 12.31
CA ARG A 39 -3.11 9.41 10.88
C ARG A 39 -1.88 9.13 10.00
N GLU A 40 -0.66 9.29 10.53
CA GLU A 40 0.58 8.98 9.80
C GLU A 40 0.70 7.48 9.58
N ILE A 41 0.43 6.69 10.63
CA ILE A 41 0.38 5.23 10.56
C ILE A 41 -0.70 4.76 9.59
N TRP A 42 -1.91 5.33 9.66
CA TRP A 42 -3.00 4.95 8.76
C TRP A 42 -2.69 5.28 7.30
N LYS A 43 -2.04 6.42 7.01
CA LYS A 43 -1.56 6.73 5.65
C LYS A 43 -0.55 5.70 5.15
N ALA A 44 0.42 5.31 5.99
CA ALA A 44 1.41 4.30 5.63
C ALA A 44 0.76 2.93 5.40
N LYS A 45 -0.11 2.47 6.33
CA LYS A 45 -0.87 1.21 6.19
C LYS A 45 -1.74 1.21 4.93
N SER A 46 -2.40 2.33 4.61
CA SER A 46 -3.19 2.46 3.37
C SER A 46 -2.33 2.43 2.11
N GLN A 47 -1.11 2.98 2.12
CA GLN A 47 -0.17 2.89 0.99
C GLN A 47 0.30 1.44 0.78
N LEU A 48 0.73 0.76 1.86
CA LEU A 48 1.13 -0.66 1.81
C LEU A 48 0.00 -1.53 1.24
N ARG A 49 -1.22 -1.32 1.73
CA ARG A 49 -2.40 -2.05 1.23
C ARG A 49 -2.68 -1.80 -0.26
N ARG A 50 -2.41 -0.60 -0.77
CA ARG A 50 -2.54 -0.30 -2.22
C ARG A 50 -1.50 -1.07 -3.03
N HIS A 51 -0.24 -1.08 -2.57
CA HIS A 51 0.84 -1.84 -3.23
C HIS A 51 0.53 -3.35 -3.25
N ARG A 52 0.16 -3.93 -2.11
CA ARG A 52 -0.24 -5.35 -2.02
C ARG A 52 -1.41 -5.70 -2.93
N ARG A 53 -2.46 -4.86 -2.98
CA ARG A 53 -3.60 -5.07 -3.89
C ARG A 53 -3.20 -5.00 -5.36
N GLN A 54 -2.31 -4.08 -5.71
CA GLN A 54 -1.80 -3.98 -7.07
C GLN A 54 -1.01 -5.23 -7.45
N ALA A 55 -0.14 -5.72 -6.56
CA ALA A 55 0.59 -6.98 -6.74
C ALA A 55 -0.36 -8.18 -6.89
N MET A 56 -1.33 -8.37 -5.97
CA MET A 56 -2.32 -9.46 -6.07
C MET A 56 -3.12 -9.40 -7.38
N ARG A 57 -3.51 -8.21 -7.84
CA ARG A 57 -4.19 -8.05 -9.14
C ARG A 57 -3.29 -8.50 -10.28
N LEU A 58 -2.02 -8.07 -10.28
CA LEU A 58 -1.06 -8.40 -11.33
C LEU A 58 -0.79 -9.90 -11.40
N ILE A 59 -0.63 -10.58 -10.26
CA ILE A 59 -0.48 -12.05 -10.15
C ILE A 59 -1.69 -12.77 -10.77
N GLY A 60 -2.90 -12.32 -10.48
CA GLY A 60 -4.12 -12.93 -11.04
C GLY A 60 -4.35 -12.65 -12.53
N THR A 61 -3.64 -11.71 -13.14
CA THR A 61 -3.80 -11.31 -14.55
C THR A 61 -2.70 -11.82 -15.48
N VAL A 62 -1.80 -12.68 -14.99
CA VAL A 62 -0.63 -13.19 -15.73
C VAL A 62 -1.01 -13.94 -17.01
N ASP A 63 -2.21 -14.55 -17.07
CA ASP A 63 -2.67 -15.32 -18.24
C ASP A 63 -3.29 -14.46 -19.37
N THR A 64 -3.55 -13.17 -19.13
CA THR A 64 -4.12 -12.31 -20.18
C THR A 64 -2.99 -11.76 -21.05
N THR A 65 -2.77 -12.44 -22.17
CA THR A 65 -1.96 -12.05 -23.33
C THR A 65 -1.96 -10.53 -23.57
N GLU A 66 -0.81 -9.98 -23.96
CA GLU A 66 -0.59 -8.63 -24.55
C GLU A 66 -0.06 -7.51 -23.64
N GLY A 67 1.25 -7.53 -23.34
CA GLY A 67 2.13 -6.37 -23.13
C GLY A 67 1.92 -5.44 -21.93
N HIS A 68 0.68 -5.13 -21.56
CA HIS A 68 0.29 -4.17 -20.54
C HIS A 68 0.56 -4.69 -19.12
N GLY A 69 0.20 -5.95 -18.82
CA GLY A 69 0.42 -6.54 -17.49
C GLY A 69 1.89 -6.62 -17.10
N LYS A 70 2.75 -7.00 -18.06
CA LYS A 70 4.21 -7.04 -17.85
C LYS A 70 4.79 -5.63 -17.60
N ARG A 71 4.36 -4.62 -18.36
CA ARG A 71 4.79 -3.24 -18.13
C ARG A 71 4.36 -2.73 -16.76
N GLU A 72 3.11 -2.97 -16.37
CA GLU A 72 2.63 -2.57 -15.03
C GLU A 72 3.37 -3.27 -13.90
N MET A 73 3.80 -4.52 -14.10
CA MET A 73 4.64 -5.25 -13.17
C MET A 73 6.03 -4.61 -13.03
N ASP A 74 6.70 -4.36 -14.15
CA ASP A 74 8.02 -3.72 -14.17
C ASP A 74 7.97 -2.32 -13.54
N ASP A 75 6.92 -1.54 -13.83
CA ASP A 75 6.69 -0.22 -13.25
C ASP A 75 6.47 -0.27 -11.73
N LEU A 76 5.72 -1.26 -11.24
CA LEU A 76 5.48 -1.45 -9.81
C LEU A 76 6.80 -1.79 -9.09
N LEU A 77 7.56 -2.76 -9.60
CA LEU A 77 8.85 -3.17 -9.04
C LEU A 77 9.84 -2.00 -9.04
N HIS A 78 9.95 -1.28 -10.16
CA HIS A 78 10.82 -0.11 -10.27
C HIS A 78 10.44 1.00 -9.29
N SER A 79 9.14 1.26 -9.11
CA SER A 79 8.65 2.26 -8.15
C SER A 79 8.99 1.89 -6.71
N LEU A 80 8.88 0.61 -6.34
CA LEU A 80 9.18 0.14 -4.99
C LEU A 80 10.69 0.07 -4.73
N TYR A 81 11.48 -0.35 -5.71
CA TYR A 81 12.94 -0.35 -5.65
C TYR A 81 13.48 1.08 -5.47
N LYS A 82 12.98 2.05 -6.25
CA LYS A 82 13.35 3.48 -6.10
C LYS A 82 13.02 4.06 -4.72
N LYS A 83 12.01 3.52 -4.03
CA LYS A 83 11.66 3.92 -2.67
C LYS A 83 12.50 3.19 -1.61
N GLY A 84 13.34 2.24 -1.99
CA GLY A 84 14.14 1.41 -1.08
C GLY A 84 13.31 0.42 -0.28
N LEU A 85 12.13 0.01 -0.79
CA LEU A 85 11.23 -0.92 -0.10
C LEU A 85 11.50 -2.39 -0.42
N ILE A 86 12.15 -2.66 -1.55
CA ILE A 86 12.47 -4.00 -2.04
C ILE A 86 13.89 -4.03 -2.63
N GLU A 87 14.49 -5.21 -2.68
CA GLU A 87 15.77 -5.45 -3.34
C GLU A 87 15.61 -5.54 -4.87
N SER A 88 16.72 -5.44 -5.62
CA SER A 88 16.70 -5.42 -7.10
C SER A 88 16.27 -6.73 -7.75
N ASN A 89 16.34 -7.84 -7.01
CA ASN A 89 15.96 -9.19 -7.41
C ASN A 89 14.57 -9.60 -6.91
N ALA A 90 13.83 -8.69 -6.28
CA ALA A 90 12.52 -8.99 -5.70
C ALA A 90 11.48 -9.32 -6.78
N SER A 91 10.63 -10.29 -6.45
CA SER A 91 9.50 -10.76 -7.24
C SER A 91 8.18 -10.15 -6.74
N LEU A 92 7.07 -10.41 -7.46
CA LEU A 92 5.74 -9.96 -7.01
C LEU A 92 5.31 -10.61 -5.68
N ASP A 93 5.78 -11.82 -5.39
CA ASP A 93 5.46 -12.53 -4.15
C ASP A 93 6.11 -11.88 -2.93
N ASP A 94 7.26 -11.24 -3.10
CA ASP A 94 7.97 -10.53 -2.02
C ASP A 94 7.23 -9.25 -1.57
N ILE A 95 6.21 -8.81 -2.32
CA ILE A 95 5.37 -7.64 -2.00
C ILE A 95 4.16 -8.04 -1.12
N LEU A 96 3.80 -9.33 -1.07
CA LEU A 96 2.57 -9.82 -0.40
C LEU A 96 2.70 -9.91 1.11
#